data_AF-A0AAD9L0Q9-F1
#
_entry.id   AF-A0AAD9L0Q9-F1
#
_cell.length_a   1.000
_cell.length_b   1.000
_cell.length_c   1.000
_cell.angle_alpha   90.00
_cell.angle_beta   90.00
_cell.angle_gamma   90.00
#
_symmetry.space_group_name_H-M   'P 1'
#
loop_
_entity.id
_entity.type
_entity.pdbx_description
1 polymer ?
#
loop_
_entity_poly.entity_id
_entity_poly.type
_entity_poly.pdbx_seq_one_letter_code
_entity_poly.pdbx_strand_id
1 'polypeptide(L)'
;MPKRKQPNGSDTGGDQTTPLPIQSFLWRQSSPFIRLKMSKLCEASCVSFERVLVQNILHGLSPSLCEAIQSISRWKLIQVSLPHLMHCCASLLKVHSSLAGQTTALS
;
A
#
# COMPACT_ATOMS: atom_id res chain seq x y z
N MET A 1 -21.98 -22.63 -40.83
CA MET A 1 -21.43 -21.64 -39.89
C MET A 1 -20.65 -22.38 -38.81
N PRO A 2 -19.37 -22.08 -38.58
CA PRO A 2 -18.59 -22.75 -37.54
C PRO A 2 -19.17 -22.38 -36.17
N LYS A 3 -19.50 -23.38 -35.35
CA LYS A 3 -19.94 -23.15 -33.97
C LYS A 3 -18.79 -22.50 -33.19
N ARG A 4 -18.95 -21.20 -32.90
CA ARG A 4 -18.05 -20.44 -32.03
C ARG A 4 -18.10 -21.06 -30.64
N LYS A 5 -17.06 -21.82 -30.29
CA LYS A 5 -16.84 -22.33 -28.94
C LYS A 5 -16.53 -21.11 -28.06
N GLN A 6 -17.53 -20.67 -27.30
CA GLN A 6 -17.35 -19.70 -26.24
C GLN A 6 -16.25 -20.24 -25.32
N PRO A 7 -15.11 -19.55 -25.12
CA PRO A 7 -14.20 -19.91 -24.06
C PRO A 7 -14.99 -19.75 -22.75
N ASN A 8 -15.06 -20.84 -22.02
CA ASN A 8 -15.70 -20.94 -20.72
C ASN A 8 -15.27 -19.75 -19.87
N GLY A 9 -16.19 -18.83 -19.62
CA GLY A 9 -15.99 -17.74 -18.67
C GLY A 9 -15.96 -18.33 -17.27
N SER A 10 -14.82 -18.87 -16.86
CA SER A 10 -14.52 -19.00 -15.43
C SER A 10 -14.27 -17.58 -14.92
N ASP A 11 -15.36 -16.92 -14.57
CA ASP A 11 -15.39 -15.72 -13.75
C ASP A 11 -14.83 -16.04 -12.35
N THR A 12 -13.52 -16.25 -12.29
CA THR A 12 -12.76 -16.33 -11.03
C THR A 12 -11.97 -15.04 -10.86
N GLY A 13 -12.57 -13.90 -11.23
CA GLY A 13 -11.95 -12.58 -11.14
C GLY A 13 -12.17 -11.87 -9.80
N GLY A 14 -13.06 -12.39 -8.93
CA GLY A 14 -13.59 -11.63 -7.80
C GLY A 14 -12.80 -11.70 -6.48
N ASP A 15 -12.23 -12.85 -6.13
CA ASP A 15 -12.01 -13.16 -4.70
C ASP A 15 -10.64 -13.74 -4.35
N GLN A 16 -9.61 -13.41 -5.12
CA GLN A 16 -8.25 -13.67 -4.63
C GLN A 16 -7.97 -12.78 -3.42
N THR A 17 -8.04 -13.41 -2.24
CA THR A 17 -7.72 -12.81 -0.96
C THR A 17 -6.27 -12.32 -1.00
N THR A 18 -6.02 -11.14 -0.44
CA THR A 18 -4.66 -10.58 -0.41
C THR A 18 -3.77 -11.50 0.41
N PRO A 19 -2.63 -11.99 -0.11
CA PRO A 19 -1.72 -12.82 0.66
C PRO A 19 -1.29 -12.19 1.98
N LEU A 20 -1.19 -12.99 3.04
CA LEU A 20 -0.84 -12.53 4.39
C LEU A 20 0.50 -11.74 4.46
N PRO A 21 1.55 -12.09 3.70
CA PRO A 21 2.78 -11.29 3.68
C PRO A 21 2.55 -9.85 3.21
N ILE A 22 1.68 -9.64 2.22
CA ILE A 22 1.32 -8.30 1.72
C ILE A 22 0.54 -7.54 2.78
N GLN A 23 -0.46 -8.18 3.40
CA GLN A 23 -1.23 -7.54 4.48
C GLN A 23 -0.31 -7.10 5.63
N SER A 24 0.62 -7.97 6.03
CA SER A 24 1.59 -7.70 7.10
C SER A 24 2.59 -6.61 6.71
N PHE A 25 3.01 -6.56 5.44
CA PHE A 25 3.84 -5.47 4.92
C PHE A 25 3.10 -4.14 5.00
N LEU A 26 1.89 -4.04 4.42
CA LEU A 26 1.11 -2.81 4.39
C LEU A 26 0.81 -2.30 5.80
N TRP A 27 0.42 -3.18 6.72
CA TRP A 27 0.20 -2.82 8.12
C TRP A 27 1.46 -2.26 8.78
N ARG A 28 2.61 -2.94 8.61
CA ARG A 28 3.89 -2.46 9.16
C ARG A 28 4.24 -1.08 8.63
N GLN A 29 4.08 -0.85 7.32
CA GLN A 29 4.39 0.46 6.72
C GLN A 29 3.43 1.56 7.17
N SER A 30 2.14 1.28 7.37
CA SER A 30 1.16 2.28 7.82
C SER A 30 1.16 2.52 9.34
N SER A 31 1.65 1.57 10.14
CA SER A 31 1.61 1.66 11.60
C SER A 31 2.32 2.87 12.25
N PRO A 32 3.43 3.42 11.69
CA PRO A 32 4.07 4.61 12.24
C PRO A 32 3.18 5.86 12.15
N PHE A 33 2.35 5.95 11.09
CA PHE A 33 1.44 7.07 10.85
C PHE A 33 0.27 7.08 11.83
N ILE A 34 -0.26 5.90 12.17
CA ILE A 34 -1.34 5.75 13.18
C ILE A 34 -0.89 6.25 14.55
N ARG A 35 0.34 5.91 14.94
CA ARG A 35 0.88 6.27 16.27
C ARG A 35 1.31 7.74 16.36
N LEU A 36 1.13 8.53 15.29
CA LEU A 36 1.52 9.95 15.18
C LEU A 36 2.97 10.24 15.55
N LYS A 37 3.85 9.23 15.45
CA LYS A 37 5.30 9.42 15.62
C LYS A 37 5.87 9.83 14.27
N MET A 38 5.73 11.13 13.93
CA MET A 38 6.45 11.77 12.83
C MET A 38 7.95 11.62 13.07
N SER A 39 8.49 10.51 12.60
CA SER A 39 9.83 10.03 12.88
C SER A 39 10.44 9.50 11.61
N LYS A 40 11.74 9.20 11.65
CA LYS A 40 12.50 8.53 10.57
C LYS A 40 11.80 7.27 10.02
N LEU A 41 10.90 6.66 10.80
CA LEU A 41 10.10 5.51 10.37
C LEU A 41 9.05 5.88 9.32
N CYS A 42 8.44 7.06 9.38
CA CYS A 42 7.47 7.50 8.37
C CYS A 42 8.16 7.75 7.01
N GLU A 43 9.34 8.39 7.03
CA GLU A 43 10.15 8.57 5.82
C GLU A 43 10.57 7.23 5.22
N ALA A 44 11.05 6.29 6.06
CA ALA A 44 11.39 4.95 5.63
C ALA A 44 10.18 4.22 5.01
N SER A 45 8.99 4.37 5.59
CA SER A 45 7.75 3.82 5.01
C SER A 45 7.42 4.43 3.65
N CYS A 46 7.57 5.76 3.48
CA CYS A 46 7.34 6.42 2.20
C CYS A 46 8.28 5.89 1.11
N VAL A 47 9.58 5.77 1.42
CA VAL A 47 10.57 5.20 0.51
C VAL A 47 10.24 3.73 0.18
N SER A 48 9.79 2.96 1.18
CA SER A 48 9.37 1.57 0.95
C SER A 48 8.17 1.48 0.01
N PHE A 49 7.16 2.33 0.19
CA PHE A 49 6.00 2.39 -0.70
C PHE A 49 6.41 2.80 -2.12
N GLU A 50 7.26 3.82 -2.29
CA GLU A 50 7.74 4.26 -3.60
C GLU A 50 8.43 3.11 -4.33
N ARG A 51 9.39 2.43 -3.68
CA ARG A 51 10.14 1.33 -4.28
C ARG A 51 9.23 0.20 -4.74
N VAL A 52 8.27 -0.23 -3.91
CA VAL A 52 7.43 -1.40 -4.20
C VAL A 52 6.25 -1.09 -5.11
N LEU A 53 5.53 0.01 -4.85
CA LEU A 53 4.28 0.33 -5.53
C LEU A 53 4.52 1.12 -6.82
N VAL A 54 5.47 2.06 -6.82
CA VAL A 54 5.74 2.92 -7.99
C VAL A 54 6.83 2.31 -8.86
N GLN A 55 8.01 2.05 -8.29
CA GLN A 55 9.17 1.59 -9.05
C GLN A 55 9.17 0.08 -9.31
N ASN A 56 8.29 -0.68 -8.64
CA ASN A 56 8.22 -2.15 -8.73
C ASN A 56 9.55 -2.87 -8.38
N ILE A 57 10.34 -2.29 -7.49
CA ILE A 57 11.60 -2.84 -7.00
C ILE A 57 11.31 -3.68 -5.76
N LEU A 58 11.53 -5.00 -5.88
CA LEU A 58 11.35 -5.96 -4.77
C LEU A 58 12.67 -6.39 -4.11
N HIS A 59 13.80 -5.90 -4.61
CA HIS A 59 15.11 -6.22 -4.05
C HIS A 59 15.22 -5.74 -2.59
N GLY A 60 15.75 -6.60 -1.72
CA GLY A 60 15.91 -6.34 -0.30
C GLY A 60 14.67 -6.63 0.56
N LEU A 61 13.57 -7.10 -0.02
CA LEU A 61 12.42 -7.63 0.72
C LEU A 61 12.63 -9.11 1.11
N SER A 62 11.84 -9.59 2.06
CA SER A 62 11.87 -11.02 2.41
C SER A 62 11.38 -11.89 1.24
N PRO A 63 11.94 -13.09 1.02
CA PRO A 63 11.53 -13.97 -0.09
C PRO A 63 10.03 -14.22 -0.12
N SER A 64 9.43 -14.49 1.05
CA SER A 64 7.98 -14.72 1.19
C SER A 64 7.11 -13.53 0.78
N LEU A 65 7.62 -12.30 0.92
CA LEU A 65 6.91 -11.10 0.48
C LEU A 65 7.04 -10.92 -1.03
N CYS A 66 8.22 -11.18 -1.59
CA CYS A 66 8.45 -11.15 -3.03
C CYS A 66 7.53 -12.13 -3.77
N GLU A 67 7.48 -13.39 -3.31
CA GLU A 67 6.63 -14.43 -3.87
C GLU A 67 5.15 -14.04 -3.80
N ALA A 68 4.70 -13.52 -2.65
CA ALA A 68 3.33 -13.05 -2.47
C ALA A 68 2.97 -11.87 -3.39
N ILE A 69 3.88 -10.91 -3.58
CA ILE A 69 3.66 -9.78 -4.50
C ILE A 69 3.58 -10.28 -5.94
N GLN A 70 4.41 -11.25 -6.32
CA GLN A 70 4.42 -11.85 -7.66
C GLN A 70 3.20 -12.75 -7.91
N SER A 71 2.54 -13.26 -6.87
CA SER A 71 1.36 -14.13 -6.99
C SER A 71 0.05 -13.39 -7.29
N ILE A 72 0.05 -12.05 -7.25
CA ILE A 72 -1.12 -11.22 -7.58
C ILE A 72 -0.81 -10.27 -8.73
N SER A 73 -1.85 -9.77 -9.40
CA SER A 73 -1.65 -8.75 -10.43
C SER A 73 -1.12 -7.45 -9.81
N ARG A 74 -0.32 -6.70 -10.59
CA ARG A 74 0.16 -5.38 -10.18
C ARG A 74 -0.99 -4.45 -9.82
N TRP A 75 -2.09 -4.49 -10.57
CA TRP A 75 -3.28 -3.70 -10.27
C TRP A 75 -3.91 -4.07 -8.92
N LYS A 76 -4.02 -5.36 -8.59
CA LYS A 76 -4.53 -5.80 -7.28
C LYS A 76 -3.64 -5.27 -6.16
N LEU A 77 -2.31 -5.27 -6.31
CA LEU A 77 -1.38 -4.69 -5.33
C LEU A 77 -1.64 -3.18 -5.11
N ILE A 78 -1.87 -2.43 -6.18
CA ILE A 78 -2.23 -1.01 -6.09
C ILE A 78 -3.56 -0.82 -5.36
N GLN A 79 -4.58 -1.60 -5.72
CA GLN A 79 -5.90 -1.52 -5.07
C GLN A 79 -5.83 -1.79 -3.57
N VAL A 80 -5.10 -2.84 -3.13
CA VAL A 80 -5.02 -3.20 -1.71
C VAL A 80 -4.16 -2.23 -0.90
N SER A 81 -3.21 -1.53 -1.54
CA SER A 81 -2.34 -0.55 -0.87
C SER A 81 -2.96 0.84 -0.76
N LEU A 82 -3.91 1.18 -1.64
CA LEU A 82 -4.57 2.48 -1.66
C LEU A 82 -5.14 2.96 -0.29
N PRO A 83 -5.90 2.16 0.47
CA PRO A 83 -6.42 2.61 1.77
C PRO A 83 -5.30 2.93 2.77
N HIS A 84 -4.17 2.20 2.71
CA HIS A 84 -3.02 2.47 3.57
C HIS A 84 -2.32 3.78 3.18
N LEU A 85 -2.10 4.02 1.89
CA LEU A 85 -1.52 5.27 1.40
C LEU A 85 -2.39 6.47 1.78
N MET A 86 -3.71 6.33 1.61
CA MET A 86 -4.64 7.40 1.96
C MET A 86 -4.63 7.72 3.45
N HIS A 87 -4.58 6.70 4.30
CA HIS A 87 -4.42 6.89 5.73
C HIS A 87 -3.09 7.58 6.09
N CYS A 88 -1.98 7.20 5.45
CA CYS A 88 -0.68 7.82 5.67
C CYS A 88 -0.69 9.30 5.26
N CYS A 89 -1.24 9.62 4.08
CA CYS A 89 -1.38 10.99 3.60
C CYS A 89 -2.25 11.85 4.52
N ALA A 90 -3.42 11.34 4.93
CA ALA A 90 -4.30 12.04 5.86
C ALA A 90 -3.62 12.32 7.21
N SER A 91 -2.83 11.37 7.71
CA SER A 91 -2.08 11.53 8.96
C SER A 91 -0.99 12.61 8.83
N LEU A 92 -0.26 12.63 7.72
CA LEU A 92 0.75 13.67 7.42
C LEU A 92 0.12 15.05 7.34
N LEU A 93 -1.00 15.19 6.62
CA LEU A 93 -1.73 16.45 6.49
C LEU A 93 -2.26 16.95 7.83
N LYS A 94 -2.83 16.06 8.66
CA LYS A 94 -3.34 16.40 9.99
C LYS A 94 -2.26 16.97 10.91
N VAL A 95 -1.04 16.43 10.84
CA VAL A 95 0.09 16.96 11.62
C VAL A 95 0.48 18.36 11.10
N HIS A 96 0.55 18.54 9.79
CA HIS A 96 0.89 19.83 9.18
C HIS A 96 -0.11 20.93 9.55
N SER A 97 -1.42 20.62 9.54
CA SER A 97 -2.46 21.58 9.94
C SER A 97 -2.41 21.91 11.44
N SER A 98 -2.03 20.95 12.29
CA SER A 98 -1.89 21.15 13.73
C SER A 98 -0.67 22.02 14.09
N LEU A 99 0.44 21.88 13.38
CA LEU A 99 1.60 22.77 13.54
C LEU A 99 1.28 24.21 13.08
N ALA A 100 0.60 24.34 11.94
CA ALA A 100 0.20 25.66 11.41
C ALA A 100 -0.72 26.42 12.38
N GLY A 101 -1.69 25.73 13.01
CA GLY A 101 -2.59 26.35 14.00
C GLY A 101 -1.92 26.75 15.32
N GLN A 102 -0.81 26.09 15.71
CA GLN A 102 -0.04 26.48 16.90
C GLN A 102 0.86 27.69 16.64
N THR A 103 1.29 27.92 15.39
CA THR A 103 2.16 29.06 15.07
C THR A 103 1.42 30.39 15.13
N THR A 104 0.11 30.37 14.87
CA THR A 104 -0.76 31.57 14.95
C THR A 104 -1.24 31.91 16.36
N ALA A 105 -1.09 31.01 17.34
CA ALA A 105 -1.53 31.24 18.72
C ALA A 105 -0.43 31.87 19.62
N LEU A 106 0.79 32.04 19.10
CA LEU A 106 1.95 32.60 19.80
C LEU A 106 2.39 33.96 19.24
N SER A 107 1.57 34.60 18.40
CA SER A 107 1.78 35.98 17.90
C SER A 107 0.67 36.89 18.42
#